data_AF-A0A9X1F4I1-F1
#
_entry.id   AF-A0A9X1F4I1-F1
#
_cell.length_a   1.000
_cell.length_b   1.000
_cell.length_c   1.000
_cell.angle_alpha   90.00
_cell.angle_beta   90.00
_cell.angle_gamma   90.00
#
_symmetry.space_group_name_H-M   'P 1'
#
loop_
_entity.id
_entity.type
_entity.pdbx_description
1 polymer ?
#
loop_
_entity_poly.entity_id
_entity_poly.type
_entity_poly.pdbx_seq_one_letter_code
_entity_poly.pdbx_strand_id
1 'polypeptide(L)'
;MPDDEGRKYPDPRADDIYAGDRRISRPDVSLPDWEVPDTAYRPIPIVWFTGAFMVQLVSICVFLFALSSQEPWLTIIMSALTTGAIAKWTWDRGMETAGTGWKVATVIMFLFNMLFAVAASNIF
;
A
#
# COMPACT_ATOMS: atom_id res chain seq x y z
N MET A 1 -25.96 -15.87 -23.45
CA MET A 1 -25.11 -17.08 -23.56
C MET A 1 -25.97 -18.26 -23.22
N PRO A 2 -25.89 -19.34 -24.03
CA PRO A 2 -25.75 -20.73 -23.58
C PRO A 2 -26.60 -21.21 -22.40
N ASP A 3 -25.93 -22.02 -21.60
CA ASP A 3 -26.43 -22.85 -20.51
C ASP A 3 -26.35 -22.13 -19.16
N ASP A 4 -27.52 -21.96 -18.53
CA ASP A 4 -27.65 -21.83 -17.05
C ASP A 4 -28.89 -22.60 -16.55
N GLU A 5 -29.31 -23.65 -17.27
CA GLU A 5 -30.37 -24.57 -16.85
C GLU A 5 -29.80 -25.67 -15.95
N GLY A 6 -29.85 -25.47 -14.61
CA GLY A 6 -29.53 -26.58 -13.70
C GLY A 6 -29.37 -26.27 -12.22
N ARG A 7 -29.13 -25.02 -11.82
CA ARG A 7 -28.99 -24.66 -10.39
C ARG A 7 -30.13 -23.76 -9.93
N LYS A 8 -31.22 -24.42 -9.52
CA LYS A 8 -32.29 -23.78 -8.77
C LYS A 8 -31.83 -23.48 -7.35
N TYR A 9 -30.97 -22.49 -7.19
CA TYR A 9 -30.64 -21.93 -5.88
C TYR A 9 -31.96 -21.50 -5.21
N PRO A 10 -32.26 -21.94 -3.96
CA PRO A 10 -33.39 -21.40 -3.22
C PRO A 10 -33.25 -19.88 -3.11
N ASP A 11 -34.35 -19.13 -3.15
CA ASP A 11 -34.29 -17.68 -2.92
C ASP A 11 -33.70 -17.46 -1.52
N PRO A 12 -32.53 -16.80 -1.38
CA PRO A 12 -31.91 -16.58 -0.08
C PRO A 12 -32.82 -15.82 0.89
N ARG A 13 -33.80 -15.08 0.36
CA ARG A 13 -34.77 -14.27 1.12
C ARG A 13 -35.97 -15.04 1.65
N ALA A 14 -36.20 -16.28 1.18
CA ALA A 14 -37.37 -17.07 1.57
C ALA A 14 -37.28 -17.62 3.00
N ASP A 15 -36.06 -17.87 3.48
CA ASP A 15 -35.78 -18.51 4.77
C ASP A 15 -35.00 -17.59 5.74
N ASP A 16 -35.11 -16.26 5.59
CA ASP A 16 -34.54 -15.31 6.55
C ASP A 16 -35.24 -15.41 7.92
N ILE A 17 -34.48 -15.25 9.00
CA ILE A 17 -35.02 -15.23 10.36
C ILE A 17 -35.20 -13.77 10.80
N TYR A 18 -36.44 -13.35 11.05
CA TYR A 18 -36.74 -12.03 11.57
C TYR A 18 -36.78 -12.05 13.11
N ALA A 19 -36.05 -11.15 13.75
CA ALA A 19 -36.04 -10.98 15.21
C ALA A 19 -36.41 -9.52 15.55
N GLY A 20 -37.70 -9.30 15.83
CA GLY A 20 -38.26 -7.94 15.85
C GLY A 20 -38.12 -7.28 14.47
N ASP A 21 -37.76 -6.01 14.45
CA ASP A 21 -37.58 -5.24 13.20
C ASP A 21 -36.25 -5.54 12.47
N ARG A 22 -35.43 -6.50 12.95
CA ARG A 22 -34.14 -6.85 12.34
C ARG A 22 -34.23 -8.18 11.58
N ARG A 23 -33.80 -8.13 10.32
CA ARG A 23 -33.58 -9.29 9.45
C ARG A 23 -32.21 -9.89 9.80
N ILE A 24 -32.20 -11.01 10.51
CA ILE A 24 -30.98 -11.74 10.85
C ILE A 24 -30.70 -12.72 9.72
N SER A 25 -29.48 -12.70 9.17
CA SER A 25 -29.05 -13.69 8.20
C SER A 25 -29.10 -15.09 8.80
N ARG A 26 -29.41 -16.09 7.96
CA ARG A 26 -29.48 -17.49 8.35
C ARG A 26 -28.23 -17.95 9.14
N PRO A 27 -28.34 -18.84 10.14
CA PRO A 27 -27.17 -19.35 10.90
C PRO A 27 -26.12 -20.06 10.03
N ASP A 28 -26.55 -20.56 8.87
CA ASP A 28 -25.73 -21.16 7.81
C ASP A 28 -25.05 -20.14 6.87
N VAL A 29 -25.32 -18.84 7.03
CA VAL A 29 -24.52 -17.74 6.47
C VAL A 29 -23.51 -17.31 7.53
N SER A 30 -22.26 -17.71 7.35
CA SER A 30 -21.28 -17.88 8.45
C SER A 30 -20.76 -16.60 9.14
N LEU A 31 -21.22 -15.41 8.75
CA LEU A 31 -20.73 -14.13 9.25
C LEU A 31 -21.94 -13.21 9.52
N PRO A 32 -22.09 -12.66 10.74
CA PRO A 32 -23.15 -11.70 11.05
C PRO A 32 -23.08 -10.43 10.19
N ASP A 33 -24.19 -9.70 10.08
CA ASP A 33 -24.31 -8.46 9.31
C ASP A 33 -23.42 -7.29 9.80
N TRP A 34 -22.71 -7.45 10.92
CA TRP A 34 -21.66 -6.55 11.41
C TRP A 34 -20.23 -7.04 11.10
N GLU A 35 -20.06 -8.29 10.69
CA GLU A 35 -18.78 -8.89 10.35
C GLU A 35 -18.52 -8.70 8.85
N VAL A 36 -17.82 -7.62 8.51
CA VAL A 36 -17.36 -7.40 7.14
C VAL A 36 -16.36 -8.52 6.80
N PRO A 37 -16.63 -9.37 5.78
CA PRO A 37 -15.80 -10.53 5.49
C PRO A 37 -14.37 -10.11 5.19
N ASP A 38 -13.51 -10.40 6.17
CA ASP A 38 -12.10 -10.07 6.29
C ASP A 38 -11.61 -8.99 5.30
N THR A 39 -11.77 -7.71 5.69
CA THR A 39 -11.03 -6.60 5.07
C THR A 39 -9.55 -6.62 5.42
N ALA A 40 -8.95 -7.81 5.57
CA ALA A 40 -7.52 -8.06 5.44
C ALA A 40 -7.03 -7.31 4.20
N TYR A 41 -6.31 -6.22 4.47
CA TYR A 41 -5.80 -5.31 3.47
C TYR A 41 -4.94 -6.08 2.46
N ARG A 42 -5.50 -6.34 1.27
CA ARG A 42 -4.74 -6.93 0.17
C ARG A 42 -3.64 -5.94 -0.19
N PRO A 43 -2.34 -6.30 -0.11
CA PRO A 43 -1.26 -5.34 -0.36
C PRO A 43 -1.35 -4.80 -1.78
N ILE A 44 -1.89 -3.59 -1.95
CA ILE A 44 -2.03 -2.97 -3.27
C ILE A 44 -0.69 -2.32 -3.62
N PRO A 45 0.03 -2.77 -4.68
CA PRO A 45 1.40 -2.31 -4.91
C PRO A 45 1.53 -0.79 -5.13
N ILE A 46 0.51 -0.15 -5.72
CA ILE A 46 0.47 1.31 -5.89
C ILE A 46 0.52 2.06 -4.55
N VAL A 47 -0.14 1.57 -3.50
CA VAL A 47 -0.15 2.25 -2.19
C VAL A 47 1.23 2.19 -1.54
N TRP A 48 1.90 1.04 -1.64
CA TRP A 48 3.28 0.88 -1.15
C TRP A 48 4.28 1.69 -1.97
N PHE A 49 4.12 1.73 -3.30
CA PHE A 49 4.91 2.58 -4.19
C PHE A 49 4.76 4.08 -3.87
N THR A 50 3.52 4.59 -3.85
CA THR A 50 3.23 6.01 -3.62
C THR A 50 3.55 6.42 -2.18
N GLY A 51 3.28 5.55 -1.20
CA GLY A 51 3.66 5.78 0.20
C GLY A 51 5.18 5.90 0.36
N ALA A 52 5.94 4.96 -0.21
CA ALA A 52 7.40 5.01 -0.18
C ALA A 52 7.96 6.25 -0.88
N PHE A 53 7.42 6.60 -2.06
CA PHE A 53 7.77 7.81 -2.79
C PHE A 53 7.58 9.08 -1.96
N MET A 54 6.40 9.26 -1.35
CA MET A 54 6.09 10.45 -0.56
C MET A 54 6.94 10.53 0.70
N VAL A 55 7.10 9.43 1.44
CA VAL A 55 7.91 9.39 2.67
C VAL A 55 9.39 9.68 2.36
N GLN A 56 9.94 9.09 1.30
CA GLN A 56 11.33 9.33 0.89
C GLN A 56 11.52 10.79 0.44
N LEU A 57 10.63 11.32 -0.42
CA LEU A 57 10.74 12.69 -0.93
C LEU A 57 10.64 13.72 0.22
N VAL A 58 9.69 13.54 1.14
CA VAL A 58 9.58 14.41 2.33
C VAL A 58 10.82 14.30 3.20
N SER A 59 11.37 13.11 3.41
CA SER A 59 12.60 12.93 4.20
C SER A 59 13.79 13.65 3.56
N ILE A 60 13.96 13.53 2.24
CA ILE A 60 15.01 14.24 1.47
C ILE A 60 14.85 15.76 1.62
N CYS A 61 13.63 16.29 1.45
CA CYS A 61 13.35 17.72 1.64
C CYS A 61 13.69 18.18 3.07
N VAL A 62 13.31 17.41 4.09
CA VAL A 62 13.66 17.71 5.49
C VAL A 62 15.17 17.75 5.69
N PHE A 63 15.94 16.80 5.13
CA PHE A 63 17.41 16.84 5.21
C PHE A 63 18.01 18.03 4.46
N LEU A 64 17.53 18.35 3.25
CA LEU A 64 17.99 19.52 2.49
C LEU A 64 17.83 20.82 3.29
N PHE A 65 16.69 21.03 3.96
CA PHE A 65 16.49 22.21 4.80
C PHE A 65 17.32 22.15 6.10
N ALA A 66 17.29 21.03 6.82
CA ALA A 66 17.93 20.89 8.13
C ALA A 66 19.47 20.86 8.08
N LEU A 67 20.05 20.44 6.95
CA LEU A 67 21.49 20.33 6.71
C LEU A 67 21.99 21.37 5.68
N SER A 68 21.18 22.38 5.34
CA SER A 68 21.53 23.42 4.36
C SER A 68 22.78 24.24 4.69
N SER A 69 23.18 24.29 5.97
CA SER A 69 24.42 24.96 6.39
C SER A 69 25.62 23.99 6.55
N GLN A 70 25.49 22.76 6.08
CA GLN A 70 26.44 21.66 6.29
C GLN A 70 26.98 21.16 4.95
N GLU A 71 28.06 20.36 5.01
CA GLU A 71 28.66 19.79 3.81
C GLU A 71 27.66 18.90 3.03
N PRO A 72 27.53 19.06 1.69
CA PRO A 72 26.57 18.34 0.83
C PRO A 72 26.52 16.82 1.02
N TRP A 73 27.68 16.20 1.31
CA TRP A 73 27.78 14.75 1.48
C TRP A 73 26.99 14.22 2.68
N LEU A 74 26.77 15.04 3.72
CA LEU A 74 25.95 14.66 4.88
C LEU A 74 24.49 14.43 4.46
N THR A 75 23.93 15.36 3.68
CA THR A 75 22.57 15.24 3.13
C THR A 75 22.43 14.01 2.24
N ILE A 76 23.44 13.72 1.41
CA ILE A 76 23.45 12.53 0.55
C ILE A 76 23.48 11.23 1.39
N ILE A 77 24.34 11.14 2.40
CA ILE A 77 24.43 9.95 3.27
C ILE A 77 23.13 9.75 4.07
N MET A 78 22.60 10.81 4.70
CA MET A 78 21.34 10.72 5.46
C MET A 78 20.15 10.33 4.58
N SER A 79 20.09 10.86 3.36
CA SER A 79 19.10 10.48 2.35
C SER A 79 19.25 9.02 1.91
N ALA A 80 20.48 8.55 1.69
CA ALA A 80 20.76 7.17 1.29
C ALA A 80 20.40 6.15 2.40
N LEU A 81 20.80 6.42 3.65
CA LEU A 81 20.47 5.58 4.81
C LEU A 81 18.95 5.49 5.02
N THR A 82 18.27 6.64 4.97
CA THR A 82 16.81 6.72 5.14
C THR A 82 16.09 6.02 3.98
N THR A 83 16.58 6.20 2.74
CA THR A 83 16.07 5.46 1.56
C THR A 83 16.24 3.95 1.74
N GLY A 84 17.37 3.47 2.25
CA GLY A 84 17.58 2.05 2.54
C GLY A 84 16.58 1.49 3.57
N ALA A 85 16.32 2.24 4.64
CA ALA A 85 15.32 1.87 5.65
C ALA A 85 13.88 1.83 5.08
N ILE A 86 13.49 2.86 4.32
CA ILE A 86 12.19 2.92 3.64
C ILE A 86 12.06 1.78 2.62
N ALA A 87 13.09 1.54 1.82
CA ALA A 87 13.11 0.48 0.81
C ALA A 87 12.91 -0.90 1.44
N LYS A 88 13.64 -1.23 2.52
CA LYS A 88 13.45 -2.47 3.26
C LYS A 88 12.02 -2.59 3.80
N TRP A 89 11.52 -1.56 4.50
CA TRP A 89 10.16 -1.58 5.06
C TRP A 89 9.08 -1.75 3.99
N THR A 90 9.23 -1.08 2.84
CA THR A 90 8.32 -1.18 1.70
C THR A 90 8.36 -2.58 1.06
N TRP A 91 9.54 -3.20 1.01
CA TRP A 91 9.70 -4.56 0.50
C TRP A 91 9.01 -5.58 1.40
N ASP A 92 9.38 -5.60 2.68
CA ASP A 92 8.89 -6.53 3.70
C ASP A 92 7.35 -6.46 3.88
N ARG A 93 6.72 -5.32 3.56
CA ARG A 93 5.27 -5.09 3.79
C ARG A 93 4.37 -5.25 2.57
N GLY A 94 4.91 -5.19 1.35
CA GLY A 94 4.05 -5.25 0.17
C GLY A 94 4.70 -5.27 -1.20
N MET A 95 5.98 -4.90 -1.34
CA MET A 95 6.66 -5.03 -2.63
C MET A 95 7.19 -6.44 -2.90
N GLU A 96 7.41 -7.28 -1.89
CA GLU A 96 7.89 -8.66 -2.06
C GLU A 96 6.93 -9.53 -2.91
N THR A 97 5.63 -9.46 -2.66
CA THR A 97 4.60 -10.22 -3.39
C THR A 97 4.10 -9.52 -4.66
N ALA A 98 4.54 -8.29 -4.93
CA ALA A 98 4.12 -7.53 -6.10
C ALA A 98 4.70 -8.09 -7.42
N GLY A 99 3.98 -7.83 -8.51
CA GLY A 99 4.44 -8.14 -9.87
C GLY A 99 5.71 -7.37 -10.25
N THR A 100 6.54 -7.93 -11.13
CA THR A 100 7.87 -7.43 -11.48
C THR A 100 7.88 -5.96 -11.92
N GLY A 101 6.85 -5.50 -12.65
CA GLY A 101 6.73 -4.10 -13.06
C GLY A 101 6.69 -3.11 -11.88
N TRP A 102 5.99 -3.46 -10.80
CA TRP A 102 5.94 -2.63 -9.58
C TRP A 102 7.27 -2.62 -8.83
N LYS A 103 7.95 -3.78 -8.73
CA LYS A 103 9.29 -3.88 -8.14
C LYS A 103 10.29 -2.98 -8.88
N VAL A 104 10.32 -3.06 -10.21
CA VAL A 104 11.20 -2.25 -11.07
C VAL A 104 10.85 -0.76 -10.96
N ALA A 105 9.57 -0.39 -11.06
CA ALA A 105 9.13 1.00 -10.91
C ALA A 105 9.54 1.59 -9.54
N THR A 106 9.40 0.81 -8.46
CA THR A 106 9.78 1.23 -7.10
C THR A 106 11.29 1.47 -6.97
N VAL A 107 12.12 0.59 -7.54
CA VAL A 107 13.59 0.78 -7.55
C VAL A 107 13.98 2.01 -8.37
N ILE A 108 13.40 2.20 -9.56
CA ILE A 108 13.65 3.38 -10.40
C ILE A 108 13.24 4.67 -9.67
N MET A 109 12.10 4.65 -8.99
CA MET A 109 11.61 5.78 -8.19
C MET A 109 12.57 6.12 -7.03
N PHE A 110 13.03 5.12 -6.27
CA PHE A 110 14.02 5.35 -5.20
C PHE A 110 15.31 5.99 -5.73
N LEU A 111 15.80 5.49 -6.88
CA LEU A 111 17.00 6.03 -7.55
C LEU A 111 16.78 7.44 -8.10
N PHE A 112 15.60 7.73 -8.66
CA PHE A 112 15.26 9.07 -9.16
C PHE A 112 15.21 10.11 -8.04
N ASN A 113 14.59 9.78 -6.91
CA ASN A 113 14.58 10.64 -5.73
C ASN A 113 15.99 10.81 -5.12
N MET A 114 16.83 9.76 -5.14
CA MET A 114 18.24 9.90 -4.74
C MET A 114 19.04 10.79 -5.70
N LEU A 115 18.78 10.72 -7.01
CA LEU A 115 19.38 11.63 -7.99
C LEU A 115 18.95 13.09 -7.73
N PHE A 116 17.68 13.32 -7.39
CA PHE A 116 17.20 14.63 -6.94
C PHE A 116 17.93 15.10 -5.67
N ALA A 117 18.10 14.24 -4.66
CA ALA A 117 18.84 14.58 -3.44
C ALA A 117 20.28 15.03 -3.74
N VAL A 118 21.00 14.29 -4.60
CA VAL A 118 22.36 14.63 -5.04
C VAL A 118 22.39 15.92 -5.85
N ALA A 119 21.45 16.13 -6.77
CA ALA A 119 21.39 17.36 -7.56
C ALA A 119 21.10 18.59 -6.69
N ALA A 120 20.13 18.49 -5.78
CA ALA A 120 19.73 19.58 -4.89
C ALA A 120 20.81 19.93 -3.85
N SER A 121 21.51 18.94 -3.29
CA SER A 121 22.57 19.18 -2.31
C SER A 121 23.82 19.86 -2.87
N ASN A 122 23.94 20.04 -4.19
CA ASN A 122 25.02 20.80 -4.82
C ASN A 122 24.60 22.24 -5.19
N ILE A 123 23.38 22.65 -4.83
CA ILE A 123 22.78 23.96 -5.16
C ILE A 123 22.49 24.77 -3.90
N PHE A 124 22.08 24.10 -2.82
CA PHE A 124 21.89 24.67 -1.48
C PHE A 124 23.13 24.45 -0.62
#